data_AF-J1I662-F1
#
_entry.id   AF-J1I662-F1
#
_cell.length_a   1.000
_cell.length_b   1.000
_cell.length_c   1.000
_cell.angle_alpha   90.00
_cell.angle_beta   90.00
_cell.angle_gamma   90.00
#
_symmetry.space_group_name_H-M   'P 1'
#
loop_
_entity.id
_entity.type
_entity.pdbx_description
1 polymer ?
#
loop_
_entity_poly.entity_id
_entity_poly.type
_entity_poly.pdbx_seq_one_letter_code
_entity_poly.pdbx_strand_id
1 'polypeptide(L)'
;MQKMLLHQEGFQGTTSPIIPKKKEKLRFENFLNFFPAVELPLSISSDTEKLIAEAHEPLNAAWMYEFVLEHGEELDEFTEFMPCFCLAQSEKFLGLVYWQASLEGSAYFLATFSPAGHIIDHKILAGTLYLEDGIKQMVCTVAKDWSIQRVEGHIDAQGQLLKENTTQSKRLQITLDGEILEDV
;
A
#
# COMPACT_ATOMS: atom_id res chain seq x y z
N MET A 1 -23.84 -34.92 48.28
CA MET A 1 -23.52 -33.70 47.50
C MET A 1 -24.09 -33.88 46.10
N GLN A 2 -24.89 -32.93 45.65
CA GLN A 2 -25.76 -33.00 44.48
C GLN A 2 -25.11 -32.21 43.32
N LYS A 3 -24.98 -32.83 42.13
CA LYS A 3 -24.70 -32.17 40.85
C LYS A 3 -25.75 -32.72 39.87
N MET A 4 -26.89 -32.06 39.70
CA MET A 4 -27.15 -30.92 38.81
C MET A 4 -26.96 -31.33 37.33
N LEU A 5 -28.07 -31.74 36.71
CA LEU A 5 -28.24 -31.74 35.25
C LEU A 5 -28.33 -30.28 34.78
N LEU A 6 -27.66 -29.97 33.67
CA LEU A 6 -28.05 -28.88 32.77
C LEU A 6 -27.81 -29.34 31.32
N HIS A 7 -28.85 -29.13 30.52
CA HIS A 7 -29.04 -29.60 29.15
C HIS A 7 -27.93 -29.14 28.19
N GLN A 8 -27.51 -30.06 27.31
CA GLN A 8 -26.85 -29.70 26.06
C GLN A 8 -27.95 -29.38 25.04
N GLU A 9 -28.11 -28.10 24.70
CA GLU A 9 -28.82 -27.72 23.47
C GLU A 9 -27.84 -27.76 22.30
N GLY A 10 -28.24 -28.44 21.23
CA GLY A 10 -27.44 -28.66 20.04
C GLY A 10 -27.16 -27.34 19.31
N PHE A 11 -25.88 -27.04 19.13
CA PHE A 11 -25.43 -26.07 18.15
C PHE A 11 -25.72 -26.64 16.76
N GLN A 12 -26.83 -26.22 16.14
CA GLN A 12 -27.05 -26.41 14.71
C GLN A 12 -26.13 -25.43 13.97
N GLY A 13 -24.88 -25.85 13.78
CA GLY A 13 -23.97 -25.17 12.87
C GLY A 13 -24.60 -25.17 11.48
N THR A 14 -25.01 -24.00 11.01
CA THR A 14 -25.38 -23.83 9.61
C THR A 14 -24.10 -24.00 8.80
N THR A 15 -23.92 -25.19 8.22
CA THR A 15 -22.90 -25.43 7.19
C THR A 15 -23.33 -24.71 5.92
N SER A 16 -23.19 -23.39 5.92
CA SER A 16 -23.18 -22.63 4.68
C SER A 16 -21.92 -23.05 3.91
N PRO A 17 -22.02 -23.43 2.63
CA PRO A 17 -20.85 -23.84 1.85
C PRO A 17 -19.83 -22.70 1.78
N ILE A 18 -18.57 -23.02 2.12
CA ILE A 18 -17.36 -22.17 2.03
C ILE A 18 -16.91 -22.04 0.55
N ILE A 19 -17.86 -21.93 -0.38
CA ILE A 19 -17.57 -21.77 -1.80
C ILE A 19 -18.09 -20.39 -2.19
N PRO A 20 -17.21 -19.41 -2.47
CA PRO A 20 -17.66 -18.09 -2.89
C PRO A 20 -18.51 -18.21 -4.15
N LYS A 21 -19.71 -17.62 -4.08
CA LYS A 21 -20.64 -17.52 -5.21
C LYS A 21 -19.92 -16.75 -6.34
N LYS A 22 -19.78 -17.39 -7.51
CA LYS A 22 -19.42 -16.82 -8.83
C LYS A 22 -18.34 -15.72 -8.78
N LYS A 23 -17.08 -16.04 -9.16
CA LYS A 23 -15.97 -15.08 -9.35
C LYS A 23 -16.49 -13.79 -9.96
N GLU A 24 -16.69 -12.77 -9.13
CA GLU A 24 -17.17 -11.49 -9.57
C GLU A 24 -16.03 -10.86 -10.37
N LYS A 25 -16.34 -10.40 -11.58
CA LYS A 25 -15.31 -9.76 -12.41
C LYS A 25 -14.88 -8.50 -11.68
N LEU A 26 -13.61 -8.42 -11.29
CA LEU A 26 -13.03 -7.23 -10.68
C LEU A 26 -13.13 -6.08 -11.67
N ARG A 27 -13.59 -4.91 -11.21
CA ARG A 27 -13.77 -3.71 -12.02
C ARG A 27 -12.97 -2.59 -11.41
N PHE A 28 -12.30 -1.80 -12.24
CA PHE A 28 -11.47 -0.70 -11.74
C PHE A 28 -12.29 0.31 -10.92
N GLU A 29 -13.52 0.60 -11.35
CA GLU A 29 -14.47 1.45 -10.60
C GLU A 29 -14.69 0.98 -9.15
N ASN A 30 -14.73 -0.34 -8.94
CA ASN A 30 -14.88 -0.91 -7.60
C ASN A 30 -13.57 -0.82 -6.81
N PHE A 31 -12.43 -0.95 -7.49
CA PHE A 31 -11.11 -0.77 -6.89
C PHE A 31 -10.92 0.67 -6.38
N LEU A 32 -11.39 1.67 -7.13
CA LEU A 32 -11.31 3.08 -6.72
C LEU A 32 -12.04 3.37 -5.41
N ASN A 33 -13.10 2.62 -5.07
CA ASN A 33 -13.86 2.84 -3.84
C ASN A 33 -13.05 2.57 -2.57
N PHE A 34 -11.92 1.88 -2.67
CA PHE A 34 -11.02 1.65 -1.54
C PHE A 34 -10.12 2.86 -1.23
N PHE A 35 -10.01 3.83 -2.16
CA PHE A 35 -9.05 4.93 -2.09
C PHE A 35 -9.77 6.28 -1.94
N PRO A 36 -10.11 6.70 -0.70
CA PRO A 36 -10.70 8.01 -0.46
C PRO A 36 -9.76 9.13 -0.92
N ALA A 37 -10.31 10.28 -1.33
CA ALA A 37 -9.50 11.46 -1.60
C ALA A 37 -8.83 11.97 -0.32
N VAL A 38 -7.62 12.54 -0.45
CA VAL A 38 -6.86 13.11 0.67
C VAL A 38 -6.67 14.62 0.52
N GLU A 39 -6.56 15.33 1.64
CA GLU A 39 -6.20 16.75 1.64
C GLU A 39 -4.67 16.93 1.59
N LEU A 40 -4.22 17.89 0.77
CA LEU A 40 -2.81 18.25 0.62
C LEU A 40 -2.50 19.65 1.21
N PRO A 41 -1.30 19.88 1.74
CA PRO A 41 -0.15 18.96 1.76
C PRO A 41 -0.25 17.92 2.87
N LEU A 42 0.47 16.80 2.73
CA LEU A 42 0.56 15.76 3.74
C LEU A 42 1.97 15.18 3.85
N SER A 43 2.25 14.51 4.96
CA SER A 43 3.49 13.76 5.17
C SER A 43 3.16 12.27 5.31
N ILE A 44 3.95 11.42 4.65
CA ILE A 44 3.86 9.96 4.77
C ILE A 44 5.12 9.46 5.48
N SER A 45 4.93 8.75 6.59
CA SER A 45 5.98 8.13 7.39
C SER A 45 5.52 6.77 7.91
N SER A 46 6.35 6.08 8.69
CA SER A 46 5.97 4.84 9.38
C SER A 46 4.75 5.00 10.29
N ASP A 47 4.49 6.21 10.82
CA ASP A 47 3.34 6.45 11.70
C ASP A 47 2.02 6.50 10.93
N THR A 48 2.07 6.73 9.62
CA THR A 48 0.90 6.69 8.73
C THR A 48 0.28 5.28 8.68
N GLU A 49 1.05 4.23 8.99
CA GLU A 49 0.62 2.82 8.91
C GLU A 49 -0.47 2.53 9.93
N LYS A 50 -0.25 2.97 11.16
CA LYS A 50 -1.22 2.81 12.26
C LYS A 50 -2.55 3.49 11.94
N LEU A 51 -2.49 4.68 11.35
CA LEU A 51 -3.69 5.43 10.97
C LEU A 51 -4.49 4.74 9.87
N ILE A 52 -3.81 4.07 8.94
CA ILE A 52 -4.47 3.34 7.83
C ILE A 52 -5.03 2.00 8.33
N ALA A 53 -4.27 1.25 9.12
CA ALA A 53 -4.68 -0.05 9.65
C ALA A 53 -5.91 0.06 10.57
N GLU A 54 -6.08 1.19 11.27
CA GLU A 54 -7.29 1.47 12.06
C GLU A 54 -8.51 1.80 11.19
N ALA A 55 -8.30 2.25 9.96
CA ALA A 55 -9.35 2.81 9.09
C ALA A 55 -9.78 1.89 7.94
N HIS A 56 -8.94 0.95 7.50
CA HIS A 56 -9.18 0.15 6.30
C HIS A 56 -8.93 -1.35 6.55
N GLU A 57 -9.66 -2.20 5.83
CA GLU A 57 -9.38 -3.65 5.76
C GLU A 57 -8.38 -3.96 4.64
N PRO A 58 -7.46 -4.95 4.82
CA PRO A 58 -6.53 -5.37 3.78
C PRO A 58 -7.21 -5.70 2.46
N LEU A 59 -6.56 -5.32 1.36
CA LEU A 59 -7.00 -5.71 0.02
C LEU A 59 -6.77 -7.20 -0.18
N ASN A 60 -7.76 -7.88 -0.77
CA ASN A 60 -7.52 -9.20 -1.36
C ASN A 60 -6.51 -9.06 -2.51
N ALA A 61 -5.47 -9.89 -2.51
CA ALA A 61 -4.42 -9.91 -3.53
C ALA A 61 -4.94 -9.97 -4.98
N ALA A 62 -6.14 -10.53 -5.21
CA ALA A 62 -6.78 -10.54 -6.53
C ALA A 62 -6.96 -9.13 -7.13
N TRP A 63 -7.18 -8.09 -6.31
CA TRP A 63 -7.22 -6.70 -6.77
C TRP A 63 -5.85 -6.22 -7.27
N MET A 64 -4.80 -6.57 -6.54
CA MET A 64 -3.43 -6.19 -6.89
C MET A 64 -2.97 -6.89 -8.17
N TYR A 65 -3.27 -8.19 -8.33
CA TYR A 65 -2.99 -8.92 -9.57
C TYR A 65 -3.73 -8.39 -10.80
N GLU A 66 -4.96 -7.88 -10.63
CA GLU A 66 -5.73 -7.37 -11.74
C GLU A 66 -5.25 -5.99 -12.20
N PHE A 67 -4.86 -5.11 -11.26
CA PHE A 67 -4.64 -3.70 -11.57
C PHE A 67 -3.20 -3.21 -11.40
N VAL A 68 -2.41 -3.79 -10.49
CA VAL A 68 -1.14 -3.20 -10.05
C VAL A 68 0.08 -4.02 -10.44
N LEU A 69 0.04 -5.33 -10.18
CA LEU A 69 1.19 -6.21 -10.32
C LEU A 69 1.44 -6.58 -11.78
N GLU A 70 2.71 -6.86 -12.10
CA GLU A 70 3.07 -7.30 -13.43
C GLU A 70 2.58 -8.73 -13.70
N HIS A 71 2.35 -9.04 -14.97
CA HIS A 71 1.88 -10.37 -15.34
C HIS A 71 2.92 -11.44 -15.02
N GLY A 72 2.58 -12.35 -14.10
CA GLY A 72 3.47 -13.42 -13.67
C GLY A 72 4.32 -13.09 -12.44
N GLU A 73 4.14 -11.90 -11.85
CA GLU A 73 4.67 -11.59 -10.53
C GLU A 73 4.09 -12.57 -9.49
N GLU A 74 4.93 -13.09 -8.59
CA GLU A 74 4.52 -14.02 -7.54
C GLU A 74 4.67 -13.32 -6.18
N LEU A 75 3.59 -13.30 -5.41
CA LEU A 75 3.61 -12.80 -4.04
C LEU A 75 3.84 -13.95 -3.05
N ASP A 76 4.62 -13.69 -2.01
CA ASP A 76 4.73 -14.61 -0.88
C ASP A 76 3.47 -14.59 0.00
N GLU A 77 3.34 -15.59 0.88
CA GLU A 77 2.18 -15.73 1.78
C GLU A 77 2.14 -14.69 2.91
N PHE A 78 3.22 -13.92 3.10
CA PHE A 78 3.35 -12.87 4.11
C PHE A 78 3.11 -11.47 3.53
N THR A 79 2.80 -11.39 2.24
CA THR A 79 2.61 -10.12 1.57
C THR A 79 1.18 -9.62 1.77
N GLU A 80 1.06 -8.44 2.36
CA GLU A 80 -0.22 -7.78 2.63
C GLU A 80 -0.27 -6.43 1.94
N PHE A 81 -1.48 -6.06 1.48
CA PHE A 81 -1.72 -4.76 0.85
C PHE A 81 -2.84 -4.02 1.57
N MET A 82 -2.65 -2.73 1.77
CA MET A 82 -3.63 -1.84 2.36
C MET A 82 -3.90 -0.67 1.41
N PRO A 83 -5.15 -0.39 1.00
CA PRO A 83 -5.43 0.81 0.25
C PRO A 83 -5.31 2.00 1.19
N CYS A 84 -4.75 3.12 0.72
CA CYS A 84 -4.61 4.32 1.53
C CYS A 84 -5.55 5.42 1.04
N PHE A 85 -5.23 6.04 -0.10
CA PHE A 85 -5.98 7.19 -0.59
C PHE A 85 -5.65 7.52 -2.06
N CYS A 86 -6.52 8.30 -2.69
CA CYS A 86 -6.26 8.95 -3.97
C CYS A 86 -5.49 10.26 -3.70
N LEU A 87 -4.23 10.31 -4.15
CA LEU A 87 -3.31 11.44 -3.95
C LEU A 87 -3.45 12.49 -5.06
N ALA A 88 -3.63 12.05 -6.31
CA ALA A 88 -3.70 12.92 -7.47
C ALA A 88 -4.81 12.46 -8.42
N GLN A 89 -5.49 13.42 -9.04
CA GLN A 89 -6.53 13.12 -10.03
C GLN A 89 -6.57 14.23 -11.08
N SER A 90 -6.52 13.81 -12.34
CA SER A 90 -6.76 14.66 -13.51
C SER A 90 -7.72 13.96 -14.48
N GLU A 91 -8.03 14.61 -15.59
CA GLU A 91 -8.78 13.96 -16.68
C GLU A 91 -8.00 12.82 -17.35
N LYS A 92 -6.66 12.82 -17.22
CA LYS A 92 -5.75 11.88 -17.89
C LYS A 92 -5.27 10.75 -17.00
N PHE A 93 -5.26 10.93 -15.69
CA PHE A 93 -4.76 9.91 -14.78
C PHE A 93 -5.34 10.01 -13.37
N LEU A 94 -5.21 8.92 -12.62
CA LEU A 94 -5.48 8.79 -11.18
C LEU A 94 -4.20 8.31 -10.49
N GLY A 95 -3.78 8.95 -9.41
CA GLY A 95 -2.64 8.56 -8.58
C GLY A 95 -3.14 8.01 -7.25
N LEU A 96 -3.02 6.69 -7.06
CA LEU A 96 -3.48 5.97 -5.88
C LEU A 96 -2.28 5.58 -5.02
N VAL A 97 -2.42 5.79 -3.72
CA VAL A 97 -1.44 5.35 -2.73
C VAL A 97 -1.96 4.11 -2.03
N TYR A 98 -1.11 3.08 -2.00
CA TYR A 98 -1.33 1.88 -1.22
C TYR A 98 -0.08 1.57 -0.40
N TRP A 99 -0.25 0.78 0.66
CA TRP A 99 0.83 0.26 1.47
C TRP A 99 0.98 -1.23 1.22
N GLN A 100 2.22 -1.70 1.23
CA GLN A 100 2.57 -3.11 1.13
C GLN A 100 3.50 -3.48 2.28
N ALA A 101 3.21 -4.58 2.95
CA ALA A 101 4.17 -5.28 3.82
C ALA A 101 4.59 -6.59 3.17
N SER A 102 5.86 -6.94 3.35
CA SER A 102 6.48 -8.17 2.86
C SER A 102 7.65 -8.56 3.78
N LEU A 103 8.31 -9.68 3.48
CA LEU A 103 9.54 -10.07 4.19
C LEU A 103 10.69 -9.07 4.01
N GLU A 104 10.72 -8.33 2.90
CA GLU A 104 11.74 -7.32 2.59
C GLU A 104 11.44 -5.95 3.23
N GLY A 105 10.38 -5.85 4.01
CA GLY A 105 9.96 -4.65 4.71
C GLY A 105 8.59 -4.15 4.27
N SER A 106 8.29 -2.91 4.62
CA SER A 106 7.01 -2.27 4.32
C SER A 106 7.18 -0.91 3.66
N ALA A 107 6.34 -0.62 2.66
CA ALA A 107 6.45 0.61 1.90
C ALA A 107 5.10 1.11 1.40
N TYR A 108 5.02 2.43 1.31
CA TYR A 108 3.98 3.15 0.60
C TYR A 108 4.38 3.32 -0.84
N PHE A 109 3.49 2.97 -1.73
CA PHE A 109 3.64 3.09 -3.15
C PHE A 109 2.62 4.07 -3.72
N LEU A 110 3.06 4.88 -4.68
CA LEU A 110 2.18 5.62 -5.58
C LEU A 110 2.12 4.86 -6.90
N ALA A 111 0.93 4.41 -7.27
CA ALA A 111 0.64 3.89 -8.60
C ALA A 111 -0.24 4.89 -9.34
N THR A 112 0.12 5.22 -10.58
CA THR A 112 -0.70 6.06 -11.46
C THR A 112 -1.40 5.19 -12.50
N PHE A 113 -2.63 5.56 -12.85
CA PHE A 113 -3.49 4.81 -13.74
C PHE A 113 -4.12 5.72 -14.77
N SER A 114 -4.30 5.20 -15.98
CA SER A 114 -5.20 5.80 -16.97
C SER A 114 -6.66 5.71 -16.48
N PRO A 115 -7.60 6.51 -17.01
CA PRO A 115 -9.00 6.45 -16.62
C PRO A 115 -9.65 5.09 -16.93
N ALA A 116 -9.04 4.29 -17.81
CA ALA A 116 -9.47 2.94 -18.15
C ALA A 116 -8.98 1.87 -17.14
N GLY A 117 -8.16 2.24 -16.16
CA GLY A 117 -7.63 1.33 -15.14
C GLY A 117 -6.33 0.61 -15.50
N HIS A 118 -5.68 0.99 -16.60
CA HIS A 118 -4.32 0.51 -16.89
C HIS A 118 -3.30 1.31 -16.08
N ILE A 119 -2.38 0.62 -15.41
CA ILE A 119 -1.25 1.24 -14.73
C ILE A 119 -0.37 2.00 -15.74
N ILE A 120 0.11 3.18 -15.34
CA ILE A 120 1.00 4.06 -16.09
C ILE A 120 2.40 3.99 -15.49
N ASP A 121 2.52 4.21 -14.18
CA ASP A 121 3.80 4.17 -13.46
C ASP A 121 3.59 3.81 -11.98
N HIS A 122 4.69 3.48 -11.31
CA HIS A 122 4.71 2.97 -9.95
C HIS A 122 6.01 3.31 -9.21
N LYS A 123 5.92 3.98 -8.06
CA LYS A 123 7.11 4.39 -7.26
C LYS A 123 6.88 4.30 -5.75
N ILE A 124 7.96 3.99 -5.02
CA ILE A 124 7.99 4.05 -3.55
C ILE A 124 8.00 5.51 -3.09
N LEU A 125 7.09 5.85 -2.19
CA LEU A 125 6.98 7.15 -1.53
C LEU A 125 7.71 7.18 -0.19
N ALA A 126 7.46 6.20 0.67
CA ALA A 126 7.94 6.13 2.04
C ALA A 126 7.97 4.67 2.50
N GLY A 127 8.64 4.35 3.61
CA GLY A 127 8.67 2.99 4.13
C GLY A 127 9.96 2.64 4.85
N THR A 128 10.04 1.39 5.29
CA THR A 128 11.24 0.74 5.84
C THR A 128 11.51 -0.52 5.04
N LEU A 129 12.66 -0.58 4.37
CA LEU A 129 13.11 -1.75 3.62
C LEU A 129 14.31 -2.39 4.31
N TYR A 130 14.31 -3.71 4.38
CA TYR A 130 15.42 -4.53 4.85
C TYR A 130 16.31 -4.88 3.67
N LEU A 131 17.57 -4.43 3.72
CA LEU A 131 18.60 -4.65 2.72
C LEU A 131 19.70 -5.55 3.31
N GLU A 132 20.55 -6.11 2.45
CA GLU A 132 21.67 -6.96 2.90
C GLU A 132 22.63 -6.22 3.83
N ASP A 133 22.83 -4.92 3.61
CA ASP A 133 23.77 -4.05 4.33
C ASP A 133 23.12 -3.24 5.44
N GLY A 134 21.81 -3.40 5.67
CA GLY A 134 21.10 -2.71 6.74
C GLY A 134 19.65 -2.40 6.45
N ILE A 135 19.18 -1.25 6.93
CA ILE A 135 17.80 -0.81 6.84
C ILE A 135 17.76 0.52 6.09
N LYS A 136 16.93 0.60 5.04
CA LYS A 136 16.60 1.85 4.37
C LYS A 136 15.27 2.38 4.89
N GLN A 137 15.28 3.59 5.43
CA GLN A 137 14.08 4.30 5.85
C GLN A 137 13.80 5.48 4.93
N MET A 138 12.54 5.66 4.56
CA MET A 138 12.07 6.72 3.67
C MET A 138 10.85 7.39 4.28
N VAL A 139 10.82 8.71 4.21
CA VAL A 139 9.64 9.53 4.49
C VAL A 139 9.43 10.48 3.32
N CYS A 140 8.19 10.90 3.08
CA CYS A 140 7.95 11.93 2.09
C CYS A 140 6.97 13.00 2.56
N THR A 141 7.06 14.15 1.91
CA THR A 141 6.04 15.19 1.96
C THR A 141 5.50 15.41 0.56
N VAL A 142 4.18 15.53 0.46
CA VAL A 142 3.46 15.76 -0.79
C VAL A 142 2.87 17.16 -0.74
N ALA A 143 3.26 18.02 -1.68
CA ALA A 143 2.76 19.38 -1.77
C ALA A 143 1.44 19.47 -2.55
N LYS A 144 0.80 20.64 -2.53
CA LYS A 144 -0.52 20.86 -3.18
C LYS A 144 -0.52 20.71 -4.70
N ASP A 145 0.62 20.88 -5.34
CA ASP A 145 0.83 20.72 -6.78
C ASP A 145 1.30 19.30 -7.17
N TRP A 146 1.20 18.35 -6.23
CA TRP A 146 1.68 16.97 -6.36
C TRP A 146 3.19 16.81 -6.50
N SER A 147 3.98 17.87 -6.26
CA SER A 147 5.41 17.69 -6.05
C SER A 147 5.66 16.90 -4.76
N ILE A 148 6.59 15.96 -4.81
CA ILE A 148 6.90 15.06 -3.70
C ILE A 148 8.36 15.22 -3.33
N GLN A 149 8.64 15.49 -2.06
CA GLN A 149 9.98 15.46 -1.52
C GLN A 149 10.14 14.19 -0.69
N ARG A 150 10.95 13.24 -1.15
CA ARG A 150 11.30 12.02 -0.42
C ARG A 150 12.66 12.22 0.24
N VAL A 151 12.74 11.87 1.51
CA VAL A 151 13.98 11.87 2.29
C VAL A 151 14.27 10.43 2.70
N GLU A 152 15.46 9.94 2.39
CA GLU A 152 15.87 8.56 2.67
C GLU A 152 17.18 8.48 3.46
N GLY A 153 17.25 7.57 4.42
CA GLY A 153 18.43 7.32 5.24
C GLY A 153 18.69 5.82 5.38
N HIS A 154 19.98 5.44 5.44
CA HIS A 154 20.39 4.04 5.60
C HIS A 154 21.08 3.84 6.96
N ILE A 155 20.68 2.79 7.66
CA ILE A 155 21.21 2.37 8.96
C ILE A 155 21.86 1.01 8.79
N ASP A 156 23.12 0.86 9.19
CA ASP A 156 23.82 -0.44 9.10
C ASP A 156 23.35 -1.44 10.16
N ALA A 157 23.87 -2.67 10.07
CA ALA A 157 23.59 -3.73 11.02
C ALA A 157 24.01 -3.42 12.48
N GLN A 158 24.85 -2.39 12.70
CA GLN A 158 25.27 -1.92 14.01
C GLN A 158 24.40 -0.76 14.52
N GLY A 159 23.35 -0.39 13.77
CA GLY A 159 22.45 0.71 14.13
C GLY A 159 23.06 2.09 13.88
N GLN A 160 24.16 2.18 13.14
CA GLN A 160 24.79 3.45 12.81
C GLN A 160 24.28 3.97 11.46
N LEU A 161 24.05 5.28 11.39
CA LEU A 161 23.80 5.94 10.11
C LEU A 161 25.04 5.78 9.23
N LEU A 162 24.87 5.19 8.05
CA LEU A 162 25.93 5.03 7.08
C LEU A 162 26.37 6.42 6.60
N LYS A 163 27.54 6.87 7.08
CA LYS A 163 28.08 8.23 6.85
C LYS A 163 28.28 8.58 5.37
N GLU A 164 28.42 7.58 4.50
CA GLU A 164 28.59 7.77 3.05
C GLU A 164 27.25 7.96 2.31
N ASN A 165 26.11 7.70 2.97
CA ASN A 165 24.74 7.90 2.49
C ASN A 165 23.92 8.77 3.46
N THR A 166 24.53 9.85 3.98
CA THR A 166 23.84 10.88 4.76
C THR A 166 22.63 11.39 4.00
N THR A 167 21.45 11.03 4.47
CA THR A 167 20.13 11.58 4.14
C THR A 167 20.02 12.12 2.71
N GLN A 168 19.65 11.26 1.76
CA GLN A 168 19.41 11.72 0.39
C GLN A 168 18.01 12.31 0.28
N SER A 169 17.91 13.45 -0.39
CA SER A 169 16.65 14.13 -0.63
C SER A 169 16.36 14.10 -2.12
N LYS A 170 15.30 13.41 -2.51
CA LYS A 170 14.90 13.19 -3.89
C LYS A 170 13.58 13.89 -4.17
N ARG A 171 13.47 14.48 -5.34
CA ARG A 171 12.22 15.08 -5.80
C ARG A 171 11.55 14.14 -6.78
N LEU A 172 10.29 13.84 -6.52
CA LEU A 172 9.44 13.15 -7.48
C LEU A 172 8.37 14.13 -8.00
N GLN A 173 8.05 14.02 -9.28
CA GLN A 173 7.01 14.82 -9.91
C GLN A 173 6.13 13.94 -10.80
N ILE A 174 4.82 14.03 -10.58
CA ILE A 174 3.84 13.42 -11.45
C ILE A 174 3.64 14.34 -12.67
N THR A 175 3.84 13.81 -13.87
CA THR A 175 3.63 14.55 -15.12
C THR A 175 2.14 14.69 -15.42
N LEU A 176 1.79 15.51 -16.42
CA LEU A 176 0.40 15.66 -16.87
C LEU A 176 -0.19 14.37 -17.47
N ASP A 177 0.66 13.43 -17.87
CA ASP A 177 0.26 12.14 -18.45
C ASP A 177 0.36 11.00 -17.42
N GLY A 178 0.70 11.30 -16.16
CA GLY A 178 0.70 10.34 -15.05
C GLY A 178 2.03 9.62 -14.83
N GLU A 179 3.06 9.84 -15.65
CA GLU A 179 4.41 9.32 -15.39
C GLU A 179 5.01 9.96 -14.12
N ILE A 180 5.85 9.22 -13.39
CA ILE A 180 6.50 9.69 -12.17
C ILE A 180 8.01 9.84 -12.43
N LEU A 181 8.45 11.09 -12.57
CA LEU A 181 9.86 11.41 -12.74
C LEU A 181 10.54 11.54 -11.37
N GLU A 182 11.74 10.97 -11.21
CA GLU A 182 12.58 11.11 -10.01
C GLU A 182 13.87 11.84 -10.41
N ASP A 183 14.11 13.02 -9.83
CA ASP A 183 15.36 13.76 -9.99
C ASP A 183 16.44 13.11 -9.12
N VAL A 184 17.61 12.82 -9.72
CA VAL A 184 18.79 12.24 -9.06
C VAL A 184 19.82 13.31 -8.73
#